data_AF-A0A6I1G768-F1
#
_entry.id   AF-A0A6I1G768-F1
#
_cell.length_a   1.000
_cell.length_b   1.000
_cell.length_c   1.000
_cell.angle_alpha   90.00
_cell.angle_beta   90.00
_cell.angle_gamma   90.00
#
_symmetry.space_group_name_H-M   'P 1'
#
loop_
_entity.id
_entity.type
_entity.pdbx_description
1 polymer ?
#
loop_
_entity_poly.entity_id
_entity_poly.type
_entity_poly.pdbx_seq_one_letter_code
_entity_poly.pdbx_strand_id
1 'polypeptide(L)'
;MTAEAAVPRLSLTSVRYTVAEDLDRLADIEADADRLLVDHLLADQRGARGWPEPTTGRERAGRGVVLAAGQPAVGFAHVLDPGPREGTSWHLDQIAVRPSMGRRGIGRMLLRAAMGVALDGGATELTLTTYADVSWNGPWYVREGFAVVDETDPGRESLRHHRDREQALGLDVLGARVAMARPLKDDPTPRSAVSVIPLRSRAGVLEVFVQHRALTMDFAPGAVVFPGGRVDPQDEEVARGRGTDVLTECAVREVAEEAGAAIDPDELIPWDRWITPLGYPTRFDVAFFVLPVRDGAEFEHLTGEATHSEWVSVTDLVKSAEVGRLTLVPPTRTIVDELAALRTLEAVRRFRPPVVPVRHDLTDLRPRANASSG
;
A
#
# COMPACT_ATOMS: atom_id res chain seq x y z
N MET A 1 -15.77 28.55 18.86
CA MET A 1 -14.81 27.43 18.90
C MET A 1 -15.21 26.47 17.80
N THR A 2 -14.53 26.57 16.66
CA THR A 2 -14.70 25.68 15.52
C THR A 2 -14.30 24.27 15.94
N ALA A 3 -15.21 23.30 15.81
CA ALA A 3 -14.86 21.90 15.89
C ALA A 3 -13.90 21.62 14.73
N GLU A 4 -12.63 21.41 15.05
CA GLU A 4 -11.66 20.82 14.13
C GLU A 4 -12.29 19.52 13.64
N ALA A 5 -12.63 19.46 12.34
CA ALA A 5 -13.14 18.25 11.75
C ALA A 5 -12.03 17.21 11.87
N ALA A 6 -12.21 16.22 12.75
CA ALA A 6 -11.24 15.15 12.94
C ALA A 6 -10.94 14.53 11.57
N VAL A 7 -9.67 14.63 11.15
CA VAL A 7 -9.18 14.00 9.92
C VAL A 7 -9.53 12.51 10.01
N PRO A 8 -10.14 11.92 8.95
CA PRO A 8 -10.55 10.52 8.99
C PRO A 8 -9.34 9.63 9.34
N ARG A 9 -9.50 8.77 10.34
CA ARG A 9 -8.45 7.84 10.78
C ARG A 9 -8.24 6.81 9.66
N LEU A 10 -7.02 6.71 9.15
CA LEU A 10 -6.69 5.73 8.13
C LEU A 10 -7.01 4.31 8.61
N SER A 11 -7.63 3.52 7.73
CA SER A 11 -8.04 2.15 8.01
C SER A 11 -6.83 1.23 8.34
N LEU A 12 -7.09 0.09 8.98
CA LEU A 12 -6.08 -0.94 9.28
C LEU A 12 -5.38 -1.52 8.03
N THR A 13 -5.84 -1.17 6.83
CA THR A 13 -5.31 -1.62 5.54
C THR A 13 -4.37 -0.61 4.87
N SER A 14 -3.98 0.47 5.56
CA SER A 14 -2.97 1.41 5.04
C SER A 14 -1.59 1.20 5.68
N VAL A 15 -0.55 1.46 4.89
CA VAL A 15 0.83 1.65 5.36
C VAL A 15 1.25 3.05 4.97
N ARG A 16 1.84 3.79 5.90
CA ARG A 16 2.28 5.18 5.73
C ARG A 16 3.61 5.45 6.42
N TYR A 17 4.23 6.60 6.13
CA TYR A 17 5.31 7.08 6.98
C TYR A 17 4.81 7.32 8.41
N THR A 18 5.71 7.14 9.38
CA THR A 18 5.39 7.43 10.78
C THR A 18 5.24 8.92 11.00
N VAL A 19 4.21 9.31 11.75
CA VAL A 19 4.11 10.64 12.36
C VAL A 19 4.62 10.60 13.80
N ALA A 20 4.80 11.77 14.42
CA ALA A 20 5.34 11.89 15.78
C ALA A 20 4.58 11.01 16.81
N GLU A 21 3.25 10.93 16.70
CA GLU A 21 2.41 10.11 17.59
C GLU A 21 2.62 8.59 17.45
N ASP A 22 3.17 8.12 16.33
CA ASP A 22 3.49 6.69 16.18
C ASP A 22 4.81 6.35 16.85
N LEU A 23 5.78 7.27 16.84
CA LEU A 23 7.13 7.04 17.36
C LEU A 23 7.12 6.65 18.84
N ASP A 24 6.19 7.23 19.61
CA ASP A 24 5.99 6.93 21.02
C ASP A 24 5.44 5.51 21.27
N ARG A 25 4.92 4.84 20.23
CA ARG A 25 4.31 3.50 20.32
C ARG A 25 5.19 2.36 19.81
N LEU A 26 6.25 2.66 19.06
CA LEU A 26 7.00 1.63 18.33
C LEU A 26 7.69 0.63 19.26
N ALA A 27 8.32 1.12 20.33
CA ALA A 27 8.97 0.28 21.33
C ALA A 27 7.98 -0.69 21.98
N ASP A 28 6.76 -0.23 22.31
CA ASP A 28 5.70 -1.07 22.87
C ASP A 28 5.16 -2.10 21.86
N ILE A 29 5.05 -1.74 20.58
CA ILE A 29 4.63 -2.67 19.51
C ILE A 29 5.67 -3.79 19.35
N GLU A 30 6.96 -3.44 19.37
CA GLU A 30 8.07 -4.38 19.31
C GLU A 30 8.08 -5.29 20.53
N ALA A 31 8.02 -4.74 21.74
CA ALA A 31 7.96 -5.52 22.98
C ALA A 31 6.80 -6.55 22.96
N ASP A 32 5.62 -6.14 22.49
CA ASP A 32 4.47 -7.01 22.38
C ASP A 32 4.65 -8.11 21.33
N ALA A 33 5.26 -7.80 20.18
CA ALA A 33 5.55 -8.77 19.13
C ALA A 33 6.63 -9.78 19.56
N ASP A 34 7.67 -9.28 20.23
CA ASP A 34 8.82 -10.05 20.70
C ASP A 34 8.44 -11.09 21.74
N ARG A 35 7.36 -10.89 22.52
CA ARG A 35 6.84 -11.93 23.44
C ARG A 35 6.66 -13.28 22.75
N LEU A 36 6.27 -13.31 21.48
CA LEU A 36 6.14 -14.57 20.73
C LEU A 36 7.48 -15.29 20.56
N LEU A 37 8.56 -14.55 20.32
CA LEU A 37 9.91 -15.11 20.19
C LEU A 37 10.49 -15.45 21.56
N VAL A 38 10.31 -14.59 22.56
CA VAL A 38 10.72 -14.83 23.95
C VAL A 38 10.06 -16.10 24.49
N ASP A 39 8.75 -16.22 24.38
CA ASP A 39 8.00 -17.38 24.86
C ASP A 39 8.42 -18.68 24.15
N HIS A 40 8.87 -18.58 22.89
CA HIS A 40 9.30 -19.73 22.10
C HIS A 40 10.75 -20.15 22.37
N LEU A 41 11.67 -19.19 22.36
CA LEU A 41 13.11 -19.43 22.46
C LEU A 41 13.57 -19.60 23.92
N LEU A 42 12.86 -18.96 24.86
CA LEU A 42 13.20 -18.96 26.28
C LEU A 42 12.19 -19.73 27.13
N ALA A 43 11.33 -20.57 26.54
CA ALA A 43 10.33 -21.37 27.25
C ALA A 43 10.92 -22.13 28.45
N ASP A 44 12.14 -22.65 28.31
CA ASP A 44 12.84 -23.47 29.31
C ASP A 44 13.74 -22.64 30.25
N GLN A 45 13.96 -21.36 29.96
CA GLN A 45 14.78 -20.47 30.78
C GLN A 45 13.86 -19.53 31.57
N ARG A 46 13.98 -19.52 32.91
CA ARG A 46 13.11 -18.74 33.80
C ARG A 46 13.26 -17.22 33.55
N GLY A 47 12.47 -16.69 32.62
CA GLY A 47 12.32 -15.27 32.30
C GLY A 47 13.19 -14.77 31.13
N ALA A 48 12.81 -13.62 30.57
CA ALA A 48 13.42 -12.93 29.42
C ALA A 48 14.86 -12.41 29.67
N ARG A 49 15.66 -13.05 30.53
CA ARG A 49 17.04 -12.63 30.80
C ARG A 49 17.86 -12.75 29.52
N GLY A 50 18.32 -11.62 29.00
CA GLY A 50 19.15 -11.56 27.80
C GLY A 50 18.41 -11.18 26.52
N TRP A 51 17.08 -10.96 26.55
CA TRP A 51 16.39 -10.32 25.43
C TRP A 51 16.72 -8.81 25.40
N PRO A 52 17.16 -8.23 24.27
CA PRO A 52 17.45 -6.80 24.20
C PRO A 52 16.20 -5.92 24.42
N GLU A 53 16.42 -4.74 25.00
CA GLU A 53 15.35 -3.74 25.11
C GLU A 53 14.97 -3.20 23.71
N PRO A 54 13.67 -2.99 23.44
CA PRO A 54 13.22 -2.40 22.18
C PRO A 54 13.83 -1.02 21.91
N THR A 55 14.20 -0.79 20.65
CA THR A 55 14.72 0.52 20.24
C THR A 55 13.59 1.55 20.14
N THR A 56 13.79 2.75 20.69
CA THR A 56 12.77 3.81 20.64
C THR A 56 12.44 4.23 19.21
N GLY A 57 11.19 4.68 18.97
CA GLY A 57 10.82 5.12 17.63
C GLY A 57 11.60 6.33 17.14
N ARG A 58 11.99 7.25 18.05
CA ARG A 58 12.81 8.41 17.72
C ARG A 58 14.21 8.01 17.26
N GLU A 59 14.82 7.00 17.89
CA GLU A 59 16.12 6.50 17.45
C GLU A 59 16.03 5.83 16.07
N ARG A 60 14.98 5.02 15.83
CA ARG A 60 14.72 4.40 14.51
C ARG A 60 14.59 5.46 13.42
N ALA A 61 13.73 6.46 13.62
CA ALA A 61 13.52 7.54 12.67
C ALA A 61 14.78 8.37 12.37
N GLY A 62 15.77 8.37 13.27
CA GLY A 62 17.07 9.02 13.05
C GLY A 62 18.07 8.22 12.20
N ARG A 63 17.79 6.95 11.92
CA ARG A 63 18.72 6.01 11.26
C ARG A 63 18.21 5.42 9.95
N GLY A 64 16.92 5.56 9.67
CA GLY A 64 16.31 4.99 8.48
C GLY A 64 14.86 5.41 8.32
N VAL A 65 14.19 4.74 7.38
CA VAL A 65 12.78 4.94 7.12
C VAL A 65 11.96 4.07 8.04
N VAL A 66 10.95 4.65 8.69
CA VAL A 66 9.98 3.91 9.48
C VAL A 66 8.59 4.03 8.84
N LEU A 67 7.98 2.87 8.60
CA LEU A 67 6.63 2.73 8.07
C LEU A 67 5.72 2.19 9.15
N ALA A 68 4.54 2.77 9.31
CA ALA A 68 3.51 2.32 10.25
C ALA A 68 2.28 1.77 9.51
N ALA A 69 1.63 0.77 10.10
CA ALA A 69 0.34 0.25 9.66
C ALA A 69 -0.78 0.69 10.62
N GLY A 70 -1.84 1.29 10.06
CA GLY A 70 -3.01 1.77 10.80
C GLY A 70 -2.82 3.08 11.58
N GLN A 71 -3.91 3.58 12.17
CA GLN A 71 -3.90 4.76 13.04
C GLN A 71 -4.92 4.61 14.19
N PRO A 72 -4.47 4.40 15.46
CA PRO A 72 -3.07 4.36 15.90
C PRO A 72 -2.30 3.19 15.29
N ALA A 73 -0.96 3.32 15.20
CA ALA A 73 -0.11 2.26 14.68
C ALA A 73 -0.29 0.93 15.44
N VAL A 74 -0.50 -0.16 14.69
CA VAL A 74 -0.61 -1.53 15.21
C VAL A 74 0.55 -2.43 14.79
N GLY A 75 1.39 -1.94 13.88
CA GLY A 75 2.60 -2.59 13.39
C GLY A 75 3.48 -1.58 12.68
N PHE A 76 4.76 -1.90 12.53
CA PHE A 76 5.72 -1.07 11.81
C PHE A 76 6.80 -1.90 11.11
N ALA A 77 7.45 -1.28 10.13
CA ALA A 77 8.69 -1.76 9.53
C ALA A 77 9.75 -0.64 9.56
N HIS A 78 10.99 -1.00 9.88
CA HIS A 78 12.13 -0.10 9.89
C HIS A 78 13.14 -0.57 8.84
N VAL A 79 13.45 0.31 7.89
CA VAL A 79 14.37 0.03 6.78
C VAL A 79 15.54 0.99 6.84
N LEU A 80 16.75 0.46 6.85
CA LEU A 80 17.99 1.20 6.84
C LEU A 80 18.46 1.39 5.40
N ASP A 81 18.65 2.65 5.02
CA ASP A 81 19.38 3.04 3.82
C ASP A 81 20.87 3.10 4.17
N PRO A 82 21.76 2.33 3.51
CA PRO A 82 23.20 2.43 3.74
C PRO A 82 23.75 3.80 3.29
N GLY A 83 22.98 4.57 2.54
CA GLY A 83 23.36 5.86 1.99
C GLY A 83 24.13 5.71 0.68
N PRO A 84 24.28 6.81 -0.09
CA PRO A 84 24.67 6.78 -1.49
C PRO A 84 26.11 6.29 -1.75
N ARG A 85 26.93 6.16 -0.70
CA ARG A 85 28.34 5.75 -0.80
C ARG A 85 28.60 4.32 -0.33
N GLU A 86 27.65 3.69 0.33
CA GLU A 86 27.83 2.39 1.00
C GLU A 86 27.16 1.23 0.24
N GLY A 87 26.39 1.53 -0.82
CA GLY A 87 25.91 0.54 -1.79
C GLY A 87 24.40 0.63 -2.06
N THR A 88 23.88 -0.35 -2.79
CA THR A 88 22.45 -0.44 -3.18
C THR A 88 21.71 -1.54 -2.42
N SER A 89 22.28 -2.08 -1.33
CA SER A 89 21.67 -3.12 -0.50
C SER A 89 21.10 -2.49 0.75
N TRP A 90 19.77 -2.34 0.80
CA TRP A 90 19.06 -1.81 1.96
C TRP A 90 18.79 -2.93 2.97
N HIS A 91 18.55 -2.58 4.23
CA HIS A 91 18.36 -3.57 5.30
C HIS A 91 17.04 -3.37 6.04
N LEU A 92 16.20 -4.40 6.11
CA LEU A 92 15.03 -4.44 6.98
C LEU A 92 15.48 -4.80 8.41
N ASP A 93 15.74 -3.77 9.22
CA ASP A 93 16.24 -3.89 10.60
C ASP A 93 15.16 -4.35 11.58
N GLN A 94 13.90 -4.00 11.34
CA GLN A 94 12.80 -4.50 12.19
C GLN A 94 11.48 -4.56 11.42
N ILE A 95 10.68 -5.57 11.73
CA ILE A 95 9.26 -5.62 11.38
C ILE A 95 8.46 -6.25 12.52
N ALA A 96 7.53 -5.48 13.07
CA ALA A 96 6.74 -5.89 14.23
C ALA A 96 5.27 -5.61 14.00
N VAL A 97 4.42 -6.54 14.42
CA VAL A 97 2.96 -6.39 14.43
C VAL A 97 2.44 -6.91 15.76
N ARG A 98 1.56 -6.16 16.41
CA ARG A 98 0.95 -6.60 17.67
C ARG A 98 0.28 -7.97 17.48
N PRO A 99 0.49 -8.95 18.38
CA PRO A 99 -0.08 -10.29 18.24
C PRO A 99 -1.61 -10.31 18.11
N SER A 100 -2.32 -9.40 18.79
CA SER A 100 -3.79 -9.23 18.69
C SER A 100 -4.28 -8.87 17.28
N MET A 101 -3.38 -8.35 16.45
CA MET A 101 -3.59 -7.98 15.05
C MET A 101 -2.91 -8.95 14.07
N GLY A 102 -2.30 -10.02 14.58
CA GLY A 102 -1.64 -11.06 13.81
C GLY A 102 -2.59 -11.79 12.85
N ARG A 103 -2.01 -12.46 11.84
CA ARG A 103 -2.75 -13.26 10.83
C ARG A 103 -3.77 -12.48 9.98
N ARG A 104 -3.69 -11.15 9.95
CA ARG A 104 -4.52 -10.27 9.11
C ARG A 104 -3.81 -9.73 7.86
N GLY A 105 -2.62 -10.27 7.54
CA GLY A 105 -1.82 -9.84 6.39
C GLY A 105 -1.00 -8.55 6.60
N ILE A 106 -1.08 -7.90 7.77
CA ILE A 106 -0.38 -6.64 8.07
C ILE A 106 1.14 -6.75 7.90
N GLY A 107 1.77 -7.82 8.39
CA GLY A 107 3.22 -8.02 8.22
C GLY A 107 3.64 -8.12 6.76
N ARG A 108 2.87 -8.82 5.92
CA ARG A 108 3.12 -8.89 4.47
C ARG A 108 2.92 -7.53 3.80
N MET A 109 1.93 -6.76 4.25
CA MET A 109 1.67 -5.41 3.75
C MET A 109 2.84 -4.46 4.07
N LEU A 110 3.34 -4.48 5.31
CA LEU A 110 4.52 -3.73 5.75
C LEU A 110 5.78 -4.14 5.00
N LEU A 111 6.04 -5.44 4.84
CA LEU A 111 7.20 -5.95 4.10
C LEU A 111 7.19 -5.48 2.64
N ARG A 112 6.04 -5.57 1.95
CA ARG A 112 5.93 -5.11 0.56
C ARG A 112 6.10 -3.60 0.43
N ALA A 113 5.62 -2.83 1.41
CA ALA A 113 5.85 -1.39 1.47
C ALA A 113 7.33 -1.06 1.69
N ALA A 114 8.00 -1.78 2.60
CA ALA A 114 9.44 -1.65 2.83
C ALA A 114 10.26 -1.94 1.56
N MET A 115 9.93 -3.01 0.84
CA MET A 115 10.56 -3.32 -0.44
C MET A 115 10.29 -2.25 -1.50
N GLY A 116 9.06 -1.69 -1.55
CA GLY A 116 8.70 -0.61 -2.45
C GLY A 116 9.53 0.64 -2.19
N VAL A 117 9.61 1.08 -0.94
CA VAL A 117 10.44 2.21 -0.52
C VAL A 117 11.91 1.99 -0.87
N ALA A 118 12.45 0.80 -0.57
CA ALA A 118 13.84 0.49 -0.90
C ALA A 118 14.08 0.55 -2.43
N LEU A 119 13.20 -0.07 -3.23
CA LEU A 119 13.32 -0.03 -4.69
C LEU A 119 13.23 1.40 -5.25
N ASP A 120 12.29 2.20 -4.75
CA ASP A 120 12.12 3.60 -5.16
C ASP A 120 13.30 4.48 -4.70
N GLY A 121 13.97 4.11 -3.60
CA GLY A 121 15.24 4.66 -3.14
C GLY A 121 16.47 4.20 -3.93
N GLY A 122 16.30 3.36 -4.96
CA GLY A 122 17.38 2.86 -5.82
C GLY A 122 18.06 1.57 -5.33
N ALA A 123 17.50 0.91 -4.32
CA ALA A 123 18.03 -0.37 -3.84
C ALA A 123 17.83 -1.48 -4.88
N THR A 124 18.85 -2.32 -5.05
CA THR A 124 18.81 -3.52 -5.90
C THR A 124 18.55 -4.78 -5.10
N GLU A 125 18.61 -4.70 -3.77
CA GLU A 125 18.40 -5.81 -2.85
C GLU A 125 17.86 -5.29 -1.51
N LEU A 126 17.00 -6.09 -0.87
CA LEU A 126 16.63 -5.93 0.54
C LEU A 126 17.21 -7.10 1.31
N THR A 127 17.97 -6.80 2.36
CA THR A 127 18.53 -7.78 3.29
C THR A 127 17.78 -7.76 4.61
N LEU A 128 17.86 -8.84 5.37
CA LEU A 128 17.36 -8.94 6.73
C LEU A 128 18.12 -10.04 7.47
N THR A 129 17.90 -10.09 8.77
CA THR A 129 18.43 -11.13 9.65
C THR A 129 17.27 -11.70 10.47
N THR A 130 17.21 -13.02 10.61
CA THR A 130 16.08 -13.68 11.30
C THR A 130 16.51 -14.95 12.01
N TYR A 131 15.63 -15.50 12.85
CA TYR A 131 15.82 -16.84 13.42
C TYR A 131 15.43 -17.90 12.40
N ALA A 132 16.38 -18.78 12.07
CA ALA A 132 16.24 -19.79 11.02
C ALA A 132 15.15 -20.81 11.34
N ASP A 133 15.16 -21.32 12.57
CA ASP A 133 14.40 -22.51 12.96
C ASP A 133 13.02 -22.20 13.58
N VAL A 134 12.68 -20.92 13.74
CA VAL A 134 11.37 -20.51 14.24
C VAL A 134 10.34 -20.63 13.12
N SER A 135 9.40 -21.57 13.25
CA SER A 135 8.51 -22.01 12.15
C SER A 135 7.66 -20.91 11.50
N TRP A 136 7.36 -19.83 12.24
CA TRP A 136 6.63 -18.66 11.71
C TRP A 136 7.53 -17.49 11.29
N ASN A 137 8.84 -17.57 11.50
CA ASN A 137 9.79 -16.47 11.27
C ASN A 137 10.62 -16.69 9.98
N GLY A 138 11.79 -17.34 10.03
CA GLY A 138 12.63 -17.62 8.86
C GLY A 138 11.86 -18.19 7.65
N PRO A 139 11.04 -19.24 7.82
CA PRO A 139 10.23 -19.81 6.73
C PRO A 139 9.17 -18.85 6.16
N TRP A 140 8.77 -17.81 6.89
CA TRP A 140 7.91 -16.76 6.34
C TRP A 140 8.67 -15.92 5.31
N TYR A 141 9.90 -15.48 5.60
CA TYR A 141 10.72 -14.74 4.65
C TYR A 141 11.10 -15.55 3.41
N VAL A 142 11.35 -16.85 3.56
CA VAL A 142 11.55 -17.75 2.41
C VAL A 142 10.35 -17.72 1.46
N ARG A 143 9.12 -17.78 2.00
CA ARG A 143 7.89 -17.68 1.20
C ARG A 143 7.69 -16.30 0.56
N GLU A 144 8.24 -15.26 1.18
CA GLU A 144 8.30 -13.91 0.59
C GLU A 144 9.51 -13.72 -0.33
N GLY A 145 10.19 -14.79 -0.75
CA GLY A 145 11.24 -14.76 -1.78
C GLY A 145 12.63 -14.35 -1.30
N PHE A 146 12.88 -14.35 0.01
CA PHE A 146 14.22 -14.20 0.55
C PHE A 146 14.96 -15.54 0.54
N ALA A 147 16.26 -15.50 0.27
CA ALA A 147 17.15 -16.65 0.37
C ALA A 147 18.20 -16.41 1.45
N VAL A 148 18.65 -17.47 2.12
CA VAL A 148 19.82 -17.40 3.01
C VAL A 148 21.05 -17.06 2.18
N VAL A 149 21.89 -16.16 2.68
CA VAL A 149 23.10 -15.69 2.01
C VAL A 149 24.32 -15.86 2.91
N ASP A 150 25.48 -15.97 2.28
CA ASP A 150 26.76 -15.97 2.99
C ASP A 150 27.10 -14.54 3.42
N GLU A 151 27.07 -14.28 4.73
CA GLU A 151 27.44 -12.98 5.30
C GLU A 151 28.94 -12.67 5.13
N THR A 152 29.78 -13.66 4.87
CA THR A 152 31.23 -13.48 4.67
C THR A 152 31.60 -13.00 3.26
N ASP A 153 30.65 -12.98 2.31
CA ASP A 153 30.86 -12.48 0.95
C ASP A 153 31.36 -11.03 0.97
N PRO A 154 32.55 -10.71 0.44
CA PRO A 154 33.09 -9.34 0.43
C PRO A 154 32.11 -8.27 -0.07
N GLY A 155 31.22 -8.61 -1.01
CA GLY A 155 30.18 -7.71 -1.55
C GLY A 155 29.04 -7.38 -0.59
N ARG A 156 29.02 -7.95 0.62
CA ARG A 156 27.96 -7.78 1.65
C ARG A 156 28.46 -7.13 2.94
N GLU A 157 29.33 -6.14 2.81
CA GLU A 157 29.92 -5.45 3.97
C GLU A 157 28.89 -4.81 4.90
N SER A 158 27.86 -4.13 4.36
CA SER A 158 26.80 -3.53 5.18
C SER A 158 26.01 -4.60 5.99
N LEU A 159 25.74 -5.76 5.39
CA LEU A 159 25.07 -6.88 6.07
C LEU A 159 25.91 -7.44 7.23
N ARG A 160 27.24 -7.52 7.08
CA ARG A 160 28.12 -7.91 8.19
C ARG A 160 28.03 -6.94 9.36
N HIS A 161 28.03 -5.63 9.10
CA HIS A 161 27.89 -4.63 10.17
C HIS A 161 26.58 -4.80 10.95
N HIS A 162 25.48 -5.14 10.27
CA HIS A 162 24.21 -5.47 10.94
C HIS A 162 24.32 -6.75 11.78
N ARG A 163 24.99 -7.78 11.29
CA ARG A 163 25.21 -9.05 12.03
C ARG A 163 26.14 -8.89 13.23
N ASP A 164 27.22 -8.13 13.11
CA ASP A 164 28.13 -7.81 14.22
C ASP A 164 27.38 -7.09 15.35
N ARG A 165 26.47 -6.17 15.01
CA ARG A 165 25.59 -5.50 15.98
C ARG A 165 24.69 -6.49 16.71
N GLU A 166 24.09 -7.45 16.00
CA GLU A 166 23.24 -8.48 16.61
C GLU A 166 24.00 -9.45 17.51
N GLN A 167 25.22 -9.84 17.10
CA GLN A 167 26.10 -10.68 17.92
C GLN A 167 26.50 -9.96 19.20
N ALA A 168 26.80 -8.65 19.13
CA ALA A 168 27.06 -7.83 20.31
C ALA A 168 25.86 -7.72 21.27
N LEU A 169 24.64 -7.84 20.75
CA LEU A 169 23.40 -7.93 21.54
C LEU A 169 23.13 -9.35 22.09
N GLY A 170 23.94 -10.34 21.74
CA GLY A 170 23.83 -11.71 22.23
C GLY A 170 22.70 -12.54 21.60
N LEU A 171 22.13 -12.09 20.47
CA LEU A 171 20.97 -12.75 19.86
C LEU A 171 21.27 -14.18 19.37
N ASP A 172 22.51 -14.46 18.97
CA ASP A 172 22.98 -15.77 18.53
C ASP A 172 22.96 -16.84 19.65
N VAL A 173 22.97 -16.41 20.91
CA VAL A 173 22.85 -17.32 22.07
C VAL A 173 21.42 -17.82 22.25
N LEU A 174 20.43 -17.05 21.76
CA LEU A 174 19.00 -17.33 21.94
C LEU A 174 18.46 -18.30 20.88
N GLY A 175 19.14 -18.42 19.74
CA GLY A 175 18.76 -19.32 18.66
C GLY A 175 19.58 -19.09 17.39
N ALA A 176 19.50 -20.01 16.43
CA ALA A 176 20.23 -19.91 15.17
C ALA A 176 19.77 -18.68 14.36
N ARG A 177 20.67 -17.71 14.20
CA ARG A 177 20.49 -16.52 13.38
C ARG A 177 20.99 -16.77 11.96
N VAL A 178 20.25 -16.29 10.96
CA VAL A 178 20.67 -16.31 9.55
C VAL A 178 20.46 -14.96 8.90
N ALA A 179 21.41 -14.59 8.04
CA ALA A 179 21.26 -13.47 7.13
C ALA A 179 20.54 -13.94 5.86
N MET A 180 19.58 -13.14 5.41
CA MET A 180 18.80 -13.41 4.21
C MET A 180 18.77 -12.18 3.30
N ALA A 181 18.62 -12.42 2.01
CA ALA A 181 18.50 -11.36 1.04
C ALA A 181 17.50 -11.69 -0.06
N ARG A 182 16.91 -10.64 -0.63
CA ARG A 182 16.00 -10.70 -1.76
C ARG A 182 16.37 -9.63 -2.78
N PRO A 183 16.68 -10.01 -4.03
CA PRO A 183 16.81 -9.04 -5.13
C PRO A 183 15.53 -8.23 -5.30
N LEU A 184 15.68 -6.92 -5.42
CA LEU A 184 14.59 -5.99 -5.73
C LEU A 184 14.63 -5.69 -7.22
N LYS A 185 13.54 -6.03 -7.89
CA LYS A 185 13.30 -5.73 -9.30
C LYS A 185 11.82 -5.44 -9.49
N ASP A 186 11.50 -4.54 -10.41
CA ASP A 186 10.12 -4.21 -10.74
C ASP A 186 9.49 -5.28 -11.65
N ASP A 187 9.37 -6.50 -11.12
CA ASP A 187 9.01 -7.71 -11.87
C ASP A 187 7.85 -8.48 -11.20
N PRO A 188 6.87 -9.00 -11.97
CA PRO A 188 6.67 -8.72 -13.40
C PRO A 188 6.43 -7.23 -13.65
N THR A 189 6.83 -6.77 -14.84
CA THR A 189 6.57 -5.40 -15.29
C THR A 189 5.06 -5.13 -15.17
N PRO A 190 4.65 -4.06 -14.46
CA PRO A 190 3.24 -3.71 -14.34
C PRO A 190 2.62 -3.44 -15.72
N ARG A 191 1.43 -3.98 -15.97
CA ARG A 191 0.66 -3.69 -17.18
C ARG A 191 -0.11 -2.40 -17.02
N SER A 192 -0.08 -1.52 -18.03
CA SER A 192 -0.88 -0.30 -18.01
C SER A 192 -2.37 -0.59 -17.97
N ALA A 193 -3.08 0.12 -17.10
CA ALA A 193 -4.52 0.01 -16.93
C ALA A 193 -5.09 1.35 -16.47
N VAL A 194 -6.42 1.45 -16.50
CA VAL A 194 -7.16 2.63 -16.05
C VAL A 194 -8.30 2.22 -15.13
N SER A 195 -8.75 3.17 -14.31
CA SER A 195 -10.00 3.06 -13.58
C SER A 195 -10.67 4.42 -13.53
N VAL A 196 -11.89 4.51 -14.02
CA VAL A 196 -12.67 5.73 -14.10
C VAL A 196 -13.66 5.76 -12.96
N ILE A 197 -13.80 6.89 -12.29
CA ILE A 197 -14.62 7.10 -11.10
C ILE A 197 -15.76 8.06 -11.48
N PRO A 198 -16.91 7.55 -11.97
CA PRO A 198 -18.04 8.40 -12.33
C PRO A 198 -18.68 8.95 -11.06
N LEU A 199 -18.80 10.27 -10.99
CA LEU A 199 -19.37 10.99 -9.84
C LEU A 199 -20.53 11.86 -10.29
N ARG A 200 -21.59 11.87 -9.47
CA ARG A 200 -22.72 12.78 -9.65
C ARG A 200 -23.18 13.38 -8.34
N SER A 201 -23.93 14.48 -8.43
CA SER A 201 -24.64 15.06 -7.30
C SER A 201 -26.13 14.73 -7.43
N ARG A 202 -26.70 14.00 -6.48
CA ARG A 202 -28.14 13.71 -6.43
C ARG A 202 -28.72 14.23 -5.14
N ALA A 203 -29.63 15.21 -5.23
CA ALA A 203 -30.22 15.87 -4.05
C ALA A 203 -29.17 16.39 -3.04
N GLY A 204 -28.02 16.87 -3.53
CA GLY A 204 -26.92 17.38 -2.71
C GLY A 204 -26.00 16.30 -2.12
N VAL A 205 -26.24 15.02 -2.41
CA VAL A 205 -25.38 13.90 -2.01
C VAL A 205 -24.41 13.58 -3.15
N LEU A 206 -23.12 13.44 -2.82
CA LEU A 206 -22.11 12.94 -3.74
C LEU A 206 -22.23 11.42 -3.86
N GLU A 207 -22.62 10.95 -5.04
CA GLU A 207 -22.72 9.55 -5.39
C GLU A 207 -21.60 9.16 -6.35
N VAL A 208 -21.16 7.92 -6.26
CA VAL A 208 -20.17 7.28 -7.13
C VAL A 208 -20.77 6.03 -7.78
N PHE A 209 -20.50 5.84 -9.07
CA PHE A 209 -20.86 4.60 -9.75
C PHE A 209 -19.80 3.53 -9.47
N VAL A 210 -20.24 2.39 -8.96
CA VAL A 210 -19.36 1.28 -8.58
C VAL A 210 -19.84 -0.04 -9.16
N GLN A 211 -18.93 -0.99 -9.26
CA GLN A 211 -19.16 -2.36 -9.68
C GLN A 211 -18.72 -3.31 -8.56
N HIS A 212 -19.49 -4.39 -8.36
CA HIS A 212 -19.17 -5.42 -7.36
C HIS A 212 -18.62 -6.66 -8.04
N ARG A 213 -17.29 -6.85 -7.96
CA ARG A 213 -16.59 -7.93 -8.68
C ARG A 213 -17.16 -9.30 -8.33
N ALA A 214 -17.27 -10.16 -9.34
CA ALA A 214 -17.65 -11.54 -9.12
C ALA A 214 -16.67 -12.25 -8.18
N LEU A 215 -17.18 -13.15 -7.34
CA LEU A 215 -16.35 -13.95 -6.43
C LEU A 215 -15.43 -14.93 -7.18
N THR A 216 -15.71 -15.20 -8.45
CA THR A 216 -14.93 -16.08 -9.33
C THR A 216 -13.68 -15.40 -9.91
N MET A 217 -13.45 -14.11 -9.63
CA MET A 217 -12.31 -13.37 -10.20
C MET A 217 -11.00 -13.70 -9.48
N ASP A 218 -9.93 -13.87 -10.26
CA ASP A 218 -8.58 -14.19 -9.76
C ASP A 218 -7.96 -13.07 -8.90
N PHE A 219 -8.41 -11.82 -9.09
CA PHE A 219 -7.97 -10.66 -8.33
C PHE A 219 -9.14 -9.91 -7.70
N ALA A 220 -9.00 -9.63 -6.39
CA ALA A 220 -9.95 -8.90 -5.56
C ALA A 220 -11.42 -9.38 -5.69
N PRO A 221 -11.70 -10.70 -5.51
CA PRO A 221 -13.06 -11.23 -5.59
C PRO A 221 -13.98 -10.58 -4.55
N GLY A 222 -15.17 -10.16 -4.98
CA GLY A 222 -16.14 -9.49 -4.11
C GLY A 222 -15.75 -8.07 -3.67
N ALA A 223 -14.65 -7.52 -4.19
CA ALA A 223 -14.29 -6.13 -3.93
C ALA A 223 -15.14 -5.17 -4.78
N VAL A 224 -15.38 -3.98 -4.23
CA VAL A 224 -15.95 -2.88 -4.97
C VAL A 224 -14.86 -2.21 -5.81
N VAL A 225 -15.15 -2.01 -7.09
CA VAL A 225 -14.28 -1.36 -8.07
C VAL A 225 -15.05 -0.32 -8.87
N PHE A 226 -14.33 0.40 -9.72
CA PHE A 226 -14.92 1.31 -10.69
C PHE A 226 -14.67 0.78 -12.11
N PRO A 227 -15.44 1.24 -13.11
CA PRO A 227 -15.22 0.86 -14.50
C PRO A 227 -13.77 1.06 -14.93
N GLY A 228 -13.22 0.08 -15.63
CA GLY A 228 -11.83 0.16 -16.04
C GLY A 228 -11.21 -1.17 -16.36
N GLY A 229 -10.08 -1.10 -17.07
CA GLY A 229 -9.39 -2.28 -17.53
C GLY A 229 -8.02 -1.94 -18.09
N ARG A 230 -7.49 -2.88 -18.88
CA ARG A 230 -6.13 -2.77 -19.41
C ARG A 230 -6.13 -1.91 -20.66
N VAL A 231 -5.02 -1.23 -20.89
CA VAL A 231 -4.74 -0.63 -22.20
C VAL A 231 -4.68 -1.75 -23.24
N ASP A 232 -5.43 -1.56 -24.33
CA ASP A 232 -5.47 -2.42 -25.51
C ASP A 232 -4.73 -1.75 -26.67
N PRO A 233 -4.11 -2.50 -27.60
CA PRO A 233 -3.49 -1.93 -28.80
C PRO A 233 -4.41 -0.99 -29.61
N GLN A 234 -5.74 -1.19 -29.58
CA GLN A 234 -6.69 -0.27 -30.22
C GLN A 234 -6.65 1.13 -29.58
N ASP A 235 -6.44 1.23 -28.27
CA ASP A 235 -6.36 2.53 -27.58
C ASP A 235 -5.18 3.35 -28.09
N GLU A 236 -4.05 2.69 -28.38
CA GLU A 236 -2.87 3.34 -28.97
C GLU A 236 -3.13 3.85 -30.39
N GLU A 237 -3.90 3.10 -31.19
CA GLU A 237 -4.29 3.52 -32.53
C GLU A 237 -5.19 4.75 -32.50
N VAL A 238 -6.21 4.73 -31.65
CA VAL A 238 -7.14 5.86 -31.49
C VAL A 238 -6.41 7.08 -30.95
N ALA A 239 -5.57 6.92 -29.92
CA ALA A 239 -4.80 8.00 -29.32
C ALA A 239 -3.88 8.68 -30.35
N ARG A 240 -3.18 7.88 -31.17
CA ARG A 240 -2.32 8.40 -32.25
C ARG A 240 -3.13 9.13 -33.32
N GLY A 241 -4.30 8.62 -33.68
CA GLY A 241 -5.17 9.22 -34.69
C GLY A 241 -5.78 10.56 -34.24
N ARG A 242 -6.03 10.72 -32.94
CA ARG A 242 -6.65 11.92 -32.33
C ARG A 242 -5.64 12.89 -31.72
N GLY A 243 -4.41 12.47 -31.50
CA GLY A 243 -3.41 13.26 -30.78
C GLY A 243 -3.70 13.36 -29.28
N THR A 244 -4.34 12.34 -28.70
CA THR A 244 -4.73 12.24 -27.29
C THR A 244 -3.81 11.29 -26.52
N ASP A 245 -3.95 11.23 -25.20
CA ASP A 245 -3.22 10.28 -24.36
C ASP A 245 -3.87 8.88 -24.41
N VAL A 246 -3.04 7.83 -24.43
CA VAL A 246 -3.51 6.44 -24.53
C VAL A 246 -4.34 6.01 -23.32
N LEU A 247 -4.01 6.50 -22.12
CA LEU A 247 -4.79 6.18 -20.92
C LEU A 247 -6.16 6.84 -20.96
N THR A 248 -6.24 8.05 -21.52
CA THR A 248 -7.51 8.74 -21.74
C THR A 248 -8.41 7.96 -22.71
N GLU A 249 -7.89 7.48 -23.84
CA GLU A 249 -8.70 6.68 -24.79
C GLU A 249 -9.11 5.32 -24.20
N CYS A 250 -8.21 4.66 -23.46
CA CYS A 250 -8.53 3.45 -22.70
C CYS A 250 -9.68 3.70 -21.72
N ALA A 251 -9.65 4.82 -20.98
CA ALA A 251 -10.71 5.19 -20.04
C ALA A 251 -12.06 5.40 -20.75
N VAL A 252 -12.06 6.05 -21.92
CA VAL A 252 -13.28 6.22 -22.74
C VAL A 252 -13.84 4.87 -23.18
N ARG A 253 -12.99 3.97 -23.69
CA ARG A 253 -13.41 2.63 -24.13
C ARG A 253 -13.99 1.82 -22.97
N GLU A 254 -13.29 1.72 -21.85
CA GLU A 254 -13.72 0.93 -20.69
C GLU A 254 -15.05 1.43 -20.11
N VAL A 255 -15.28 2.74 -20.05
CA VAL A 255 -16.58 3.29 -19.62
C VAL A 255 -17.70 2.93 -20.59
N ALA A 256 -17.44 2.98 -21.90
CA ALA A 256 -18.44 2.59 -22.90
C ALA A 256 -18.76 1.09 -22.82
N GLU A 257 -17.74 0.24 -22.69
CA GLU A 257 -17.88 -1.22 -22.65
C GLU A 257 -18.54 -1.71 -21.36
N GLU A 258 -18.15 -1.17 -20.20
CA GLU A 258 -18.62 -1.68 -18.92
C GLU A 258 -19.83 -0.96 -18.34
N ALA A 259 -20.03 0.32 -18.73
CA ALA A 259 -21.08 1.18 -18.19
C ALA A 259 -22.03 1.76 -19.24
N GLY A 260 -21.83 1.48 -20.52
CA GLY A 260 -22.72 1.92 -21.61
C GLY A 260 -22.71 3.44 -21.88
N ALA A 261 -21.85 4.19 -21.20
CA ALA A 261 -21.84 5.64 -21.26
C ALA A 261 -20.82 6.14 -22.30
N ALA A 262 -21.26 6.99 -23.21
CA ALA A 262 -20.38 7.74 -24.09
C ALA A 262 -19.88 9.00 -23.36
N ILE A 263 -18.57 9.12 -23.21
CA ILE A 263 -17.94 10.24 -22.48
C ILE A 263 -16.97 10.98 -23.38
N ASP A 264 -16.80 12.27 -23.10
CA ASP A 264 -15.81 13.10 -23.77
C ASP A 264 -14.47 12.98 -23.00
N PRO A 265 -13.35 12.63 -23.68
CA PRO A 265 -12.05 12.49 -23.03
C PRO A 265 -11.61 13.74 -22.25
N ASP A 266 -12.02 14.94 -22.67
CA ASP A 266 -11.67 16.20 -21.99
C ASP A 266 -12.38 16.38 -20.63
N GLU A 267 -13.36 15.53 -20.30
CA GLU A 267 -14.05 15.54 -19.01
C GLU A 267 -13.33 14.74 -17.92
N LEU A 268 -12.35 13.92 -18.31
CA LEU A 268 -11.59 13.09 -17.40
C LEU A 268 -10.59 13.96 -16.61
N ILE A 269 -10.69 13.92 -15.29
CA ILE A 269 -9.78 14.59 -14.37
C ILE A 269 -8.78 13.55 -13.86
N PRO A 270 -7.48 13.63 -14.20
CA PRO A 270 -6.46 12.76 -13.61
C PRO A 270 -6.47 12.89 -12.08
N TRP A 271 -6.55 11.75 -11.37
CA TRP A 271 -6.78 11.74 -9.93
C TRP A 271 -5.72 11.01 -9.12
N ASP A 272 -5.32 9.82 -9.56
CA ASP A 272 -4.32 9.03 -8.85
C ASP A 272 -3.59 8.07 -9.79
N ARG A 273 -2.45 7.52 -9.36
CA ARG A 273 -1.75 6.47 -10.14
C ARG A 273 -1.13 5.44 -9.23
N TRP A 274 -1.58 4.19 -9.35
CA TRP A 274 -1.21 3.11 -8.44
C TRP A 274 -0.55 1.95 -9.17
N ILE A 275 0.65 1.61 -8.73
CA ILE A 275 1.36 0.42 -9.16
C ILE A 275 1.10 -0.71 -8.17
N THR A 276 0.68 -1.87 -8.64
CA THR A 276 0.54 -3.05 -7.77
C THR A 276 1.88 -3.33 -7.07
N PRO A 277 1.93 -3.53 -5.73
CA PRO A 277 3.17 -3.73 -5.02
C PRO A 277 4.00 -4.91 -5.54
N LEU A 278 5.27 -4.96 -5.14
CA LEU A 278 6.16 -6.06 -5.45
C LEU A 278 5.69 -7.38 -4.82
N GLY A 279 6.04 -8.50 -5.46
CA GLY A 279 5.71 -9.84 -4.97
C GLY A 279 4.27 -10.29 -5.22
N TYR A 280 3.52 -9.59 -6.07
CA TYR A 280 2.30 -10.11 -6.68
C TYR A 280 2.63 -10.70 -8.07
N PRO A 281 2.06 -11.87 -8.43
CA PRO A 281 2.34 -12.53 -9.71
C PRO A 281 1.72 -11.81 -10.91
N THR A 282 0.75 -10.93 -10.66
CA THR A 282 0.13 -10.07 -11.66
C THR A 282 0.12 -8.65 -11.13
N ARG A 283 0.59 -7.71 -11.94
CA ARG A 283 0.78 -6.32 -11.54
C ARG A 283 0.25 -5.38 -12.61
N PHE A 284 -0.29 -4.27 -12.15
CA PHE A 284 -0.84 -3.21 -12.97
C PHE A 284 -0.29 -1.86 -12.53
N ASP A 285 -0.07 -0.96 -13.49
CA ASP A 285 0.12 0.47 -13.28
C ASP A 285 -1.19 1.15 -13.71
N VAL A 286 -2.02 1.49 -12.73
CA VAL A 286 -3.40 1.92 -12.93
C VAL A 286 -3.48 3.43 -12.78
N ALA A 287 -3.86 4.12 -13.87
CA ALA A 287 -4.22 5.52 -13.82
C ALA A 287 -5.70 5.68 -13.45
N PHE A 288 -5.97 6.44 -12.39
CA PHE A 288 -7.32 6.74 -11.93
C PHE A 288 -7.77 8.10 -12.45
N PHE A 289 -8.96 8.14 -13.03
CA PHE A 289 -9.60 9.36 -13.50
C PHE A 289 -10.92 9.58 -12.77
N VAL A 290 -11.18 10.81 -12.33
CA VAL A 290 -12.52 11.21 -11.93
C VAL A 290 -13.30 11.70 -13.14
N LEU A 291 -14.54 11.25 -13.28
CA LEU A 291 -15.48 11.69 -14.31
C LEU A 291 -16.69 12.37 -13.67
N PRO A 292 -16.80 13.71 -13.71
CA PRO A 292 -17.98 14.41 -13.24
C PRO A 292 -19.14 14.25 -14.24
N VAL A 293 -20.05 13.32 -13.96
CA VAL A 293 -21.15 12.95 -14.86
C VAL A 293 -22.14 14.09 -15.04
N ARG A 294 -22.53 14.33 -16.30
CA ARG A 294 -23.55 15.32 -16.69
C ARG A 294 -24.95 14.85 -16.26
N ASP A 295 -25.83 15.79 -15.93
CA ASP A 295 -27.23 15.48 -15.64
C ASP A 295 -27.88 14.78 -16.85
N GLY A 296 -28.53 13.64 -16.59
CA GLY A 296 -29.22 12.85 -17.61
C GLY A 296 -28.35 11.82 -18.35
N ALA A 297 -27.04 11.74 -18.08
CA ALA A 297 -26.23 10.64 -18.59
C ALA A 297 -26.59 9.32 -17.87
N GLU A 298 -26.83 8.28 -18.65
CA GLU A 298 -27.19 6.95 -18.15
C GLU A 298 -25.95 6.07 -18.02
N PHE A 299 -25.90 5.30 -16.93
CA PHE A 299 -24.85 4.34 -16.63
C PHE A 299 -25.53 3.00 -16.33
N GLU A 300 -25.13 1.97 -17.04
CA GLU A 300 -25.70 0.63 -16.98
C GLU A 300 -24.68 -0.40 -16.49
N HIS A 301 -25.14 -1.60 -16.16
CA HIS A 301 -24.25 -2.72 -15.84
C HIS A 301 -24.08 -3.60 -17.08
N LEU A 302 -22.98 -3.42 -17.82
CA LEU A 302 -22.71 -4.17 -19.06
C LEU A 302 -21.52 -5.13 -18.96
N THR A 303 -20.78 -5.14 -17.85
CA THR A 303 -19.62 -6.00 -17.64
C THR A 303 -19.99 -7.40 -17.13
N GLY A 304 -19.31 -8.43 -17.65
CA GLY A 304 -19.40 -9.79 -17.12
C GLY A 304 -18.48 -10.06 -15.92
N GLU A 305 -17.60 -9.11 -15.56
CA GLU A 305 -16.64 -9.25 -14.46
C GLU A 305 -17.23 -8.88 -13.09
N ALA A 306 -18.40 -8.25 -13.07
CA ALA A 306 -19.12 -7.86 -11.87
C ALA A 306 -20.50 -8.53 -11.80
N THR A 307 -21.01 -8.67 -10.58
CA THR A 307 -22.34 -9.25 -10.33
C THR A 307 -23.46 -8.23 -10.50
N HIS A 308 -23.16 -6.96 -10.22
CA HIS A 308 -24.04 -5.82 -10.43
C HIS A 308 -23.23 -4.52 -10.33
N SER A 309 -23.82 -3.43 -10.81
CA SER A 309 -23.33 -2.07 -10.65
C SER A 309 -24.39 -1.20 -9.99
N GLU A 310 -23.98 -0.18 -9.25
CA GLU A 310 -24.91 0.76 -8.62
C GLU A 310 -24.31 2.16 -8.47
N TRP A 311 -25.18 3.14 -8.31
CA TRP A 311 -24.82 4.45 -7.77
C TRP A 311 -24.97 4.41 -6.26
N VAL A 312 -23.86 4.63 -5.54
CA VAL A 312 -23.83 4.61 -4.07
C VAL A 312 -23.32 5.94 -3.54
N SER A 313 -23.85 6.38 -2.40
CA SER A 313 -23.28 7.51 -1.65
C SER A 313 -21.83 7.22 -1.27
N VAL A 314 -20.93 8.17 -1.54
CA VAL A 314 -19.51 8.05 -1.14
C VAL A 314 -19.38 7.83 0.37
N THR A 315 -20.23 8.48 1.17
CA THR A 315 -20.24 8.32 2.63
C THR A 315 -20.68 6.91 3.05
N ASP A 316 -21.65 6.33 2.37
CA ASP A 316 -22.13 4.97 2.71
C ASP A 316 -21.14 3.90 2.27
N LEU A 317 -20.38 4.15 1.21
CA LEU A 317 -19.28 3.30 0.77
C LEU A 317 -18.17 3.26 1.83
N VAL A 318 -17.74 4.41 2.37
CA VAL A 318 -16.78 4.50 3.49
C VAL A 318 -17.28 3.72 4.70
N LYS A 319 -18.49 4.04 5.18
CA LYS A 319 -19.07 3.41 6.37
C LYS A 319 -19.19 1.89 6.21
N SER A 320 -19.61 1.42 5.04
CA SER A 320 -19.77 0.00 4.77
C SER A 320 -18.44 -0.74 4.74
N ALA A 321 -17.38 -0.09 4.25
CA ALA A 321 -16.03 -0.63 4.32
C ALA A 321 -15.49 -0.66 5.77
N GLU A 322 -15.74 0.38 6.57
CA GLU A 322 -15.31 0.45 7.97
C GLU A 322 -15.90 -0.67 8.83
N VAL A 323 -17.17 -1.03 8.61
CA VAL A 323 -17.83 -2.12 9.33
C VAL A 323 -17.62 -3.49 8.66
N GLY A 324 -16.79 -3.57 7.62
CA GLY A 324 -16.46 -4.82 6.92
C GLY A 324 -17.60 -5.43 6.09
N ARG A 325 -18.64 -4.66 5.75
CA ARG A 325 -19.72 -5.11 4.84
C ARG A 325 -19.27 -5.14 3.38
N LEU A 326 -18.38 -4.22 3.00
CA LEU A 326 -17.80 -4.16 1.66
C LEU A 326 -16.28 -4.24 1.76
N THR A 327 -15.67 -4.90 0.78
CA THR A 327 -14.21 -4.94 0.66
C THR A 327 -13.77 -3.87 -0.33
N LEU A 328 -12.95 -2.93 0.13
CA LEU A 328 -12.28 -1.96 -0.73
C LEU A 328 -10.79 -2.31 -0.77
N VAL A 329 -10.24 -2.47 -1.98
CA VAL A 329 -8.79 -2.59 -2.16
C VAL A 329 -8.10 -1.25 -1.85
N PRO A 330 -6.79 -1.23 -1.53
CA PRO A 330 -6.13 -0.02 -1.05
C PRO A 330 -6.30 1.22 -1.93
N PRO A 331 -6.18 1.16 -3.28
CA PRO A 331 -6.44 2.33 -4.14
C PRO A 331 -7.88 2.85 -4.00
N THR A 332 -8.86 1.96 -4.13
CA THR A 332 -10.29 2.31 -4.01
C THR A 332 -10.60 2.92 -2.64
N ARG A 333 -10.11 2.32 -1.55
CA ARG A 333 -10.34 2.84 -0.19
C ARG A 333 -9.79 4.26 -0.06
N THR A 334 -8.55 4.46 -0.49
CA THR A 334 -7.85 5.74 -0.38
C THR A 334 -8.58 6.85 -1.15
N ILE A 335 -8.98 6.55 -2.39
CA ILE A 335 -9.69 7.50 -3.25
C ILE A 335 -11.08 7.82 -2.67
N VAL A 336 -11.82 6.82 -2.20
CA VAL A 336 -13.15 7.01 -1.61
C VAL A 336 -13.07 7.84 -0.32
N ASP A 337 -12.07 7.62 0.53
CA ASP A 337 -11.84 8.43 1.73
C ASP A 337 -11.52 9.91 1.36
N GLU A 338 -10.71 10.14 0.32
CA GLU A 338 -10.40 11.48 -0.19
C GLU A 338 -11.64 12.19 -0.75
N LEU A 339 -12.46 11.48 -1.55
CA LEU A 339 -13.72 12.00 -2.07
C LEU A 339 -14.71 12.30 -0.94
N ALA A 340 -14.78 11.46 0.09
CA ALA A 340 -15.62 11.69 1.27
C ALA A 340 -15.21 12.96 2.01
N ALA A 341 -13.90 13.24 2.10
CA ALA A 341 -13.39 14.45 2.72
C ALA A 341 -13.68 15.72 1.88
N LEU A 342 -13.71 15.63 0.54
CA LEU A 342 -14.09 16.73 -0.36
C LEU A 342 -15.60 17.02 -0.37
N ARG A 343 -16.43 16.03 -0.04
CA ARG A 343 -17.89 16.10 0.20
C ARG A 343 -18.78 16.46 -1.00
N THR A 344 -18.34 17.31 -1.91
CA THR A 344 -19.17 17.87 -2.99
C THR A 344 -18.53 17.70 -4.36
N LEU A 345 -19.36 17.55 -5.39
CA LEU A 345 -18.89 17.46 -6.77
C LEU A 345 -18.16 18.73 -7.22
N GLU A 346 -18.58 19.90 -6.73
CA GLU A 346 -17.91 21.18 -7.02
C GLU A 346 -16.49 21.22 -6.44
N ALA A 347 -16.30 20.78 -5.19
CA ALA A 347 -14.98 20.69 -4.58
C ALA A 347 -14.07 19.71 -5.34
N VAL A 348 -14.60 18.54 -5.71
CA VAL A 348 -13.88 17.54 -6.54
C VAL A 348 -13.48 18.13 -7.89
N ARG A 349 -14.39 18.83 -8.58
CA ARG A 349 -14.12 19.49 -9.87
C ARG A 349 -13.03 20.56 -9.80
N ARG A 350 -12.81 21.19 -8.64
CA ARG A 350 -11.76 22.20 -8.45
C ARG A 350 -10.43 21.62 -7.96
N PHE A 351 -10.45 20.41 -7.43
CA PHE A 351 -9.26 19.75 -6.89
C PHE A 351 -8.42 19.14 -8.01
N ARG A 352 -7.11 19.43 -8.03
CA ARG A 352 -6.14 18.94 -9.01
C ARG A 352 -4.95 18.36 -8.26
N PRO A 353 -5.03 17.11 -7.78
CA PRO A 353 -3.93 16.51 -7.04
C PRO A 353 -2.72 16.26 -7.97
N PRO A 354 -1.49 16.32 -7.45
CA PRO A 354 -0.34 15.79 -8.19
C PRO A 354 -0.54 14.29 -8.40
N VAL A 355 -0.46 13.85 -9.66
CA VAL A 355 -0.59 12.44 -10.03
C VAL A 355 0.79 11.84 -10.21
N VAL A 356 1.24 11.09 -9.21
CA VAL A 356 2.54 10.43 -9.18
C VAL A 356 2.31 8.93 -8.98
N PRO A 357 2.99 8.05 -9.73
CA PRO A 357 2.85 6.61 -9.53
C PRO A 357 3.30 6.21 -8.12
N VAL A 358 2.45 5.50 -7.37
CA VAL A 358 2.77 4.98 -6.03
C VAL A 358 2.48 3.50 -5.92
N ARG A 359 3.32 2.74 -5.21
CA ARG A 359 3.01 1.34 -4.84
C ARG A 359 2.15 1.22 -3.59
N HIS A 360 2.30 2.20 -2.71
CA HIS A 360 1.58 2.33 -1.45
C HIS A 360 1.26 3.81 -1.24
N ASP A 361 0.09 4.13 -0.70
CA ASP A 361 -0.21 5.49 -0.27
C ASP A 361 0.54 5.78 1.03
N LEU A 362 1.78 6.25 0.89
CA LEU A 362 2.63 6.59 2.02
C LEU A 362 2.35 7.99 2.58
N THR A 363 1.33 8.69 2.06
CA THR A 363 1.02 10.05 2.49
C THR A 363 0.41 10.07 3.89
N ASP A 364 0.77 11.10 4.66
CA ASP A 364 0.30 11.26 6.04
C ASP A 364 -1.10 11.89 6.11
N LEU A 365 -1.59 12.48 5.01
CA LEU A 365 -2.84 13.23 4.95
C LEU A 365 -3.60 12.99 3.63
N ARG A 366 -4.91 12.77 3.78
CA ARG A 366 -5.91 12.83 2.71
C ARG A 366 -7.01 13.83 3.11
N PRO A 367 -7.50 14.73 2.22
CA PRO A 367 -7.04 14.93 0.85
C PRO A 367 -5.59 15.38 0.76
N ARG A 368 -4.92 15.00 -0.33
CA ARG A 368 -3.55 15.45 -0.63
C ARG A 368 -3.50 16.98 -0.81
N ALA A 369 -2.29 17.54 -0.83
CA ALA A 369 -2.10 18.93 -1.22
C ALA A 369 -2.53 19.13 -2.69
N ASN A 370 -3.24 20.24 -2.98
CA ASN A 370 -3.63 20.59 -4.34
C ASN A 370 -2.41 21.11 -5.11
N ALA A 371 -2.27 20.78 -6.40
CA ALA A 371 -1.10 21.17 -7.20
C ALA A 371 -0.95 22.70 -7.35
N SER A 372 -2.01 23.46 -7.13
CA SER A 372 -2.04 24.93 -7.16
C SER A 372 -1.76 25.62 -5.81
N SER A 373 -1.27 24.88 -4.82
CA SER A 373 -0.94 25.40 -3.47
C SER A 373 0.56 25.68 -3.26
N GLY A 374 1.38 25.59 -4.31
CA GLY A 374 2.84 25.78 -4.29
C GLY A 374 3.31 27.00 -5.06
#